data_AF-A0A7D5RY53-F1
#
_entry.id   AF-A0A7D5RY53-F1
#
_cell.length_a   1.000
_cell.length_b   1.000
_cell.length_c   1.000
_cell.angle_alpha   90.00
_cell.angle_beta   90.00
_cell.angle_gamma   90.00
#
_symmetry.space_group_name_H-M   'P 1'
#
loop_
_entity.id
_entity.type
_entity.pdbx_description
1 polymer ?
#
loop_
_entity_poly.entity_id
_entity_poly.type
_entity_poly.pdbx_seq_one_letter_code
_entity_poly.pdbx_strand_id
1 'polypeptide(L)'
;MSNLTSHDAAIAACDTVRQAELHFLEMSIQNEYTELSTEMLLAEASWLRASEQFADTVPTTTAGAITKILAVESLLSDIPLAVNSLEIRHLRAVIRFLQRRPTAPVTKRHRAPARAG
;
A
#
# COMPACT_ATOMS: atom_id res chain seq x y z
N MET A 1 12.32 13.81 -14.59
CA MET A 1 12.29 14.33 -13.21
C MET A 1 11.00 13.97 -12.44
N SER A 2 9.95 13.44 -13.07
CA SER A 2 8.65 13.16 -12.44
C SER A 2 8.56 11.90 -11.55
N ASN A 3 9.53 10.97 -11.61
CA ASN A 3 9.50 9.74 -10.81
C ASN A 3 9.97 9.94 -9.35
N LEU A 4 10.92 10.85 -9.13
CA LEU A 4 11.40 11.17 -7.77
C LEU A 4 10.30 11.84 -6.95
N THR A 5 9.58 12.79 -7.54
CA THR A 5 8.47 13.49 -6.89
C THR A 5 7.31 12.56 -6.51
N SER A 6 7.03 11.53 -7.31
CA SER A 6 5.98 10.55 -6.99
C SER A 6 6.41 9.58 -5.88
N HIS A 7 7.70 9.23 -5.81
CA HIS A 7 8.24 8.39 -4.75
C HIS A 7 8.27 9.12 -3.41
N ASP A 8 8.73 10.37 -3.38
CA ASP A 8 8.77 11.18 -2.16
C ASP A 8 7.36 11.44 -1.61
N ALA A 9 6.39 11.70 -2.49
CA ALA A 9 4.98 11.83 -2.11
C ALA A 9 4.41 10.51 -1.55
N ALA A 10 4.78 9.37 -2.14
CA ALA A 10 4.38 8.06 -1.65
C ALA A 10 4.98 7.75 -0.27
N ILE A 11 6.24 8.13 -0.02
CA ILE A 11 6.87 8.00 1.32
C ILE A 11 6.11 8.85 2.34
N ALA A 12 5.84 10.12 2.05
CA ALA A 12 5.13 11.01 2.97
C ALA A 12 3.70 10.53 3.30
N ALA A 13 2.97 10.05 2.28
CA ALA A 13 1.65 9.48 2.48
C ALA A 13 1.71 8.16 3.26
N CYS A 14 2.71 7.32 3.01
CA CYS A 14 2.91 6.07 3.74
C CYS A 14 3.30 6.29 5.21
N ASP A 15 4.09 7.33 5.52
CA ASP A 15 4.40 7.67 6.91
C ASP A 15 3.17 8.22 7.64
N THR A 16 2.31 8.99 6.95
CA THR A 16 1.01 9.42 7.51
C THR A 16 0.13 8.22 7.90
N VAL A 17 0.06 7.18 7.05
CA VAL A 17 -0.65 5.93 7.38
C VAL A 17 -0.04 5.27 8.61
N ARG A 18 1.30 5.17 8.65
CA ARG A 18 2.04 4.57 9.77
C ARG A 18 1.75 5.28 11.09
N GLN A 19 1.75 6.61 11.11
CA GLN A 19 1.45 7.38 12.33
C GLN A 19 -0.01 7.18 12.79
N ALA A 20 -0.96 7.16 11.85
CA ALA A 20 -2.37 6.91 12.18
C ALA A 20 -2.59 5.48 12.72
N GLU A 21 -1.90 4.49 12.15
CA GLU A 21 -1.92 3.11 12.63
C GLU A 21 -1.29 2.98 14.02
N LEU A 22 -0.12 3.59 14.26
CA LEU A 22 0.49 3.60 15.59
C LEU A 22 -0.42 4.22 16.64
N HIS A 23 -1.04 5.36 16.31
CA HIS A 23 -2.00 6.02 17.20
C HIS A 23 -3.19 5.10 17.53
N PHE A 24 -3.76 4.43 16.53
CA PHE A 24 -4.85 3.47 16.72
C PHE A 24 -4.43 2.28 17.60
N LEU A 25 -3.25 1.71 17.37
CA LEU A 25 -2.73 0.57 18.15
C LEU A 25 -2.34 0.93 19.59
N GLU A 26 -1.93 2.17 19.84
CA GLU A 26 -1.63 2.70 21.17
C GLU A 26 -2.89 2.92 22.03
N MET A 27 -4.07 2.96 21.41
CA MET A 27 -5.33 3.06 22.14
C MET A 27 -5.52 1.80 22.98
N SER A 28 -5.36 1.96 24.30
CA SER A 28 -5.68 0.88 25.24
C SER A 28 -7.14 0.48 25.07
N ILE A 29 -7.38 -0.81 24.83
CA ILE A 29 -8.69 -1.44 24.99
C ILE A 29 -8.96 -1.47 26.50
N GLN A 30 -9.25 -0.31 27.07
CA GLN A 30 -9.71 -0.20 28.44
C GLN A 30 -11.14 -0.72 28.45
N ASN A 31 -11.29 -1.97 28.88
CA ASN A 31 -12.51 -2.73 29.11
C ASN A 31 -12.87 -3.71 28.00
N GLU A 32 -12.85 -4.99 28.38
CA GLU A 32 -13.21 -6.17 27.57
C GLU A 32 -14.70 -6.21 27.15
N TYR A 33 -15.48 -5.13 27.32
CA TYR A 33 -16.92 -5.14 27.08
C TYR A 33 -17.45 -3.86 26.40
N THR A 34 -17.67 -4.02 25.09
CA THR A 34 -18.88 -3.68 24.31
C THR A 34 -19.16 -2.30 23.71
N GLU A 35 -18.36 -1.24 23.89
CA GLU A 35 -18.54 -0.03 23.08
C GLU A 35 -17.19 0.51 22.60
N LEU A 36 -17.03 0.64 21.28
CA LEU A 36 -15.90 1.37 20.69
C LEU A 36 -15.97 2.79 21.22
N SER A 37 -14.94 3.24 21.93
CA SER A 37 -14.89 4.63 22.39
C SER A 37 -14.96 5.57 21.20
N THR A 38 -15.56 6.75 21.36
CA THR A 38 -15.58 7.79 20.31
C THR A 38 -14.18 8.07 19.79
N GLU A 39 -13.17 8.03 20.67
CA GLU A 39 -11.77 8.23 20.31
C GLU A 39 -11.27 7.10 19.39
N MET A 40 -11.64 5.85 19.65
CA MET A 40 -11.26 4.70 18.83
C MET A 40 -11.88 4.76 17.43
N LEU A 41 -13.14 5.20 17.33
CA LEU A 41 -13.81 5.45 16.05
C LEU A 41 -13.13 6.58 15.26
N LEU A 42 -12.69 7.64 15.94
CA LEU A 42 -11.96 8.74 15.30
C LEU A 42 -10.57 8.31 14.83
N ALA A 43 -9.87 7.49 15.59
CA ALA A 43 -8.58 6.92 15.20
C ALA A 43 -8.71 5.98 13.98
N GLU A 44 -9.73 5.11 13.97
CA GLU A 44 -10.04 4.26 12.82
C GLU A 44 -10.36 5.09 11.56
N ALA A 45 -11.21 6.12 11.69
CA ALA A 45 -11.54 7.00 10.58
C ALA A 45 -10.32 7.78 10.04
N SER A 46 -9.41 8.17 10.93
CA SER A 46 -8.14 8.82 10.57
C SER A 46 -7.24 7.87 9.78
N TRP A 47 -7.11 6.63 10.25
CA TRP A 47 -6.35 5.58 9.56
C TRP A 47 -6.91 5.24 8.18
N LEU A 48 -8.23 5.10 8.06
CA LEU A 48 -8.90 4.85 6.77
C LEU A 48 -8.65 5.99 5.78
N ARG A 49 -8.82 7.25 6.22
CA ARG A 49 -8.56 8.42 5.37
C ARG A 49 -7.10 8.49 4.92
N ALA A 50 -6.16 8.23 5.80
CA ALA A 50 -4.73 8.19 5.45
C ALA A 50 -4.44 7.09 4.42
N SER A 51 -5.08 5.92 4.58
CA SER A 51 -4.94 4.78 3.67
C SER A 51 -5.48 5.08 2.28
N GLU A 52 -6.64 5.75 2.19
CA GLU A 52 -7.21 6.24 0.92
C GLU A 52 -6.28 7.27 0.25
N GLN A 53 -5.76 8.24 1.01
CA GLN A 53 -4.82 9.23 0.49
C GLN A 53 -3.54 8.58 -0.07
N PHE A 54 -2.99 7.58 0.63
CA PHE A 54 -1.87 6.80 0.11
C PHE A 54 -2.24 6.02 -1.16
N ALA A 55 -3.46 5.48 -1.22
CA ALA A 55 -3.96 4.79 -2.40
C ALA A 55 -4.03 5.71 -3.62
N ASP A 56 -4.50 6.95 -3.44
CA ASP A 56 -4.68 7.97 -4.48
C ASP A 56 -3.40 8.68 -4.90
N THR A 57 -2.41 8.78 -4.01
CA THR A 57 -1.12 9.46 -4.26
C THR A 57 -0.33 8.82 -5.41
N VAL A 58 -0.58 7.54 -5.68
CA VAL A 58 0.18 6.78 -6.68
C VAL A 58 -0.77 6.04 -7.62
N PRO A 59 -0.62 6.18 -8.94
CA PRO A 59 -1.55 5.62 -9.92
C PRO A 59 -1.67 4.09 -9.82
N THR A 60 -2.84 3.56 -10.11
CA THR A 60 -3.16 2.11 -10.14
C THR A 60 -2.56 1.40 -11.36
N THR A 61 -1.25 1.55 -11.54
CA THR A 61 -0.44 0.95 -12.62
C THR A 61 0.67 0.09 -12.02
N THR A 62 1.32 -0.75 -12.82
CA THR A 62 2.48 -1.53 -12.37
C THR A 62 3.61 -0.65 -11.84
N ALA A 63 3.87 0.49 -12.50
CA ALA A 63 4.87 1.47 -12.04
C ALA A 63 4.47 2.06 -10.68
N GLY A 64 3.19 2.40 -10.50
CA GLY A 64 2.69 2.89 -9.22
C GLY A 64 2.72 1.86 -8.10
N ALA A 65 2.42 0.59 -8.40
CA ALA A 65 2.56 -0.49 -7.43
C ALA A 65 4.00 -0.65 -6.95
N ILE A 66 4.99 -0.54 -7.85
CA ILE A 66 6.41 -0.55 -7.49
C ILE A 66 6.75 0.64 -6.59
N THR A 67 6.27 1.85 -6.91
CA THR A 67 6.50 3.05 -6.10
C THR A 67 5.93 2.90 -4.68
N LYS A 68 4.74 2.31 -4.53
CA LYS A 68 4.14 2.02 -3.21
C LYS A 68 4.99 1.04 -2.41
N ILE A 69 5.46 -0.05 -3.04
CA ILE A 69 6.28 -1.06 -2.37
C ILE A 69 7.63 -0.47 -1.94
N LEU A 70 8.25 0.37 -2.77
CA LEU A 70 9.51 1.05 -2.42
C LEU A 70 9.32 2.04 -1.26
N ALA A 71 8.19 2.75 -1.19
CA ALA A 71 7.88 3.63 -0.07
C ALA A 71 7.77 2.85 1.26
N VAL A 72 7.07 1.71 1.24
CA VAL A 72 6.99 0.80 2.39
C VAL A 72 8.36 0.25 2.78
N GLU A 73 9.16 -0.19 1.80
CA GLU A 73 10.53 -0.67 2.05
C GLU A 73 11.39 0.41 2.72
N SER A 74 11.31 1.66 2.28
CA SER A 74 12.06 2.79 2.84
C SER A 74 11.71 3.07 4.30
N LEU A 75 10.43 2.97 4.68
CA LEU A 75 10.02 3.16 6.08
C LEU A 75 10.45 1.98 6.97
N LEU A 76 10.50 0.78 6.41
CA LEU A 76 10.93 -0.42 7.15
C LEU A 76 12.45 -0.52 7.28
N SER A 77 13.23 0.04 6.33
CA SER A 77 14.70 -0.02 6.39
C SER A 77 15.30 0.72 7.58
N ASP A 78 14.56 1.64 8.18
CA ASP A 78 14.97 2.38 9.38
C ASP A 78 14.87 1.54 10.67
N ILE A 79 14.26 0.35 10.60
CA ILE A 79 14.16 -0.57 11.73
C ILE A 79 15.41 -1.47 11.76
N PRO A 80 16.25 -1.45 12.82
CA PRO A 80 17.54 -2.15 12.86
C PRO A 80 17.50 -3.66 12.62
N LEU A 81 16.36 -4.32 12.84
CA LEU A 81 16.16 -5.77 12.60
C LEU A 81 15.58 -6.09 11.22
N ALA A 82 15.14 -5.10 10.45
CA ALA A 82 14.36 -5.31 9.23
C ALA A 82 15.21 -5.67 8.00
N VAL A 83 16.51 -5.37 7.99
CA VAL A 83 17.41 -5.56 6.83
C VAL A 83 17.38 -7.01 6.27
N ASN A 84 17.09 -7.99 7.13
CA ASN A 84 16.93 -9.41 6.76
C ASN A 84 15.54 -10.00 7.10
N SER A 85 14.54 -9.18 7.38
CA SER A 85 13.19 -9.68 7.67
C SER A 85 12.61 -10.42 6.45
N LEU A 86 11.70 -11.35 6.72
CA LEU A 86 11.00 -12.08 5.66
C LEU A 86 10.17 -11.11 4.79
N GLU A 87 9.63 -10.08 5.43
CA GLU A 87 8.80 -9.02 4.89
C GLU A 87 9.57 -8.19 3.86
N ILE A 88 10.76 -7.65 4.19
CA ILE A 88 11.58 -6.88 3.23
C ILE A 88 12.00 -7.77 2.05
N ARG A 89 12.36 -9.04 2.28
CA ARG A 89 12.68 -9.98 1.20
C ARG A 89 11.47 -10.25 0.30
N HIS A 90 10.27 -10.33 0.86
CA HIS A 90 9.04 -10.50 0.12
C HIS A 90 8.72 -9.27 -0.75
N LEU A 91 8.81 -8.06 -0.19
CA LEU A 91 8.60 -6.80 -0.93
C LEU A 91 9.56 -6.69 -2.12
N ARG A 92 10.86 -6.98 -1.91
CA ARG A 92 11.87 -7.03 -2.99
C ARG A 92 11.54 -8.08 -4.05
N ALA A 93 11.04 -9.25 -3.66
CA ALA A 93 10.64 -10.30 -4.60
C ALA A 93 9.44 -9.86 -5.46
N VAL A 94 8.45 -9.20 -4.86
CA VAL A 94 7.29 -8.64 -5.58
C VAL A 94 7.73 -7.55 -6.56
N ILE A 95 8.63 -6.64 -6.17
CA ILE A 95 9.20 -5.64 -7.09
C ILE A 95 9.83 -6.33 -8.31
N ARG A 96 10.71 -7.32 -8.08
CA ARG A 96 11.37 -8.06 -9.17
C ARG A 96 10.35 -8.75 -10.09
N PHE A 97 9.29 -9.31 -9.52
CA PHE A 97 8.21 -9.94 -10.29
C PHE A 97 7.45 -8.94 -11.15
N LEU A 98 7.06 -7.79 -10.59
CA LEU A 98 6.34 -6.74 -11.29
C LEU A 98 7.19 -6.12 -12.42
N GLN A 99 8.50 -5.95 -12.19
CA GLN A 99 9.45 -5.47 -13.20
C GLN A 99 9.68 -6.45 -14.35
N ARG A 100 9.54 -7.76 -14.10
CA ARG A 100 9.71 -8.82 -15.12
C ARG A 100 8.48 -9.03 -16.01
N ARG A 101 7.33 -8.45 -15.66
CA ARG A 101 6.13 -8.51 -16.50
C ARG A 101 6.10 -7.29 -17.43
N PRO A 102 6.42 -7.43 -18.73
CA PRO A 102 5.98 -6.43 -19.69
C PRO A 102 4.45 -6.40 -19.63
N THR A 103 3.87 -5.20 -19.48
CA THR A 103 2.43 -4.99 -19.57
C THR A 103 1.96 -5.35 -20.98
N ALA A 104 1.73 -6.63 -21.23
CA ALA A 104 1.03 -7.06 -22.42
C ALA A 104 -0.40 -6.50 -22.30
N PRO A 105 -0.90 -5.76 -23.30
CA PRO A 105 -2.30 -5.36 -23.29
C PRO A 105 -3.15 -6.61 -23.20
N VAL A 106 -4.06 -6.65 -22.23
CA VAL A 106 -5.07 -7.70 -22.14
C VAL A 106 -6.00 -7.55 -23.33
N THR A 107 -5.63 -8.13 -24.47
CA THR A 107 -6.59 -8.35 -25.55
C THR A 107 -7.57 -9.37 -25.03
N LYS A 108 -8.71 -8.89 -24.50
CA LYS A 108 -9.92 -9.70 -24.39
C LYS A 108 -10.22 -10.17 -25.81
N ARG A 109 -9.80 -11.39 -26.15
CA ARG A 109 -10.31 -12.06 -27.36
C ARG A 109 -11.77 -12.34 -27.07
N HIS A 110 -12.62 -11.38 -27.42
CA HIS A 110 -14.05 -11.61 -27.54
C HIS A 110 -14.19 -12.63 -28.67
N ARG A 111 -14.26 -13.91 -28.31
CA ARG A 111 -14.63 -14.96 -29.26
C ARG A 111 -16.10 -14.69 -29.58
N ALA A 112 -16.35 -14.04 -30.71
CA ALA A 112 -17.70 -13.94 -31.24
C ALA A 112 -18.25 -15.36 -31.41
N PRO A 113 -19.51 -15.63 -31.01
CA PRO A 113 -20.12 -16.92 -31.28
C PRO A 113 -20.13 -17.10 -32.80
N ALA A 114 -19.57 -18.22 -33.27
CA ALA A 114 -19.66 -18.60 -34.67
C ALA A 114 -21.14 -18.69 -35.03
N ARG A 115 -21.60 -17.77 -35.87
CA ARG A 115 -22.88 -17.86 -36.57
C ARG A 115 -22.63 -18.44 -37.95
N ALA A 116 -23.63 -19.23 -38.38
CA ALA A 116 -23.85 -19.82 -39.70
C ALA A 116 -23.01 -21.07 -40.01
N GLY A 117 -23.59 -22.14 -40.56
CA GLY A 117 -24.94 -22.32 -41.09
C GLY A 117 -25.23 -23.78 -41.38
#